data_AF-A0A093BHI9-F1
#
_entry.id   AF-A0A093BHI9-F1
#
_cell.length_a   1.000
_cell.length_b   1.000
_cell.length_c   1.000
_cell.angle_alpha   90.00
_cell.angle_beta   90.00
_cell.angle_gamma   90.00
#
_symmetry.space_group_name_H-M   'P 1'
#
loop_
_entity.id
_entity.type
_entity.pdbx_description
1 polymer ?
#
loop_
_entity_poly.entity_id
_entity_poly.type
_entity_poly.pdbx_seq_one_letter_code
_entity_poly.pdbx_strand_id
1 'polypeptide(L)'
;VETDFGLTLTYDWRSQVTVRVPSTYTSTLCGLCGNFNGKADDEMKTRNGRVTSHPDTLGRSWRVTTPPGCLELSKVECPTMAAAQRQQEASEMGCGIILEEDGPFGACHIHVDPKSYFQSCLHDLCLFPEQEDMICPIIARYVAACQAEGVSVGTWRTEKFCSVLCPTNSHYELCHQDCDQTCPGVPVPARRWGRCREGCACDRGFVLSGDQCVPRSLCGCHHQGFYYQLEETFYPSKQEQCQCRAGGVVDCQKPLCPGGGEGEVIDGVFQCPPATLGTCVATGDRSYVSFDGVAFNSSGTCSYILTETCAGEDVNSFVVTIEKDPRQKRKVSGIQALSVEVYGLMLTFTRSRRGAVMVDSISHNLPAILSEGRVQVHHHGMGVLLQTDFGLVILYDLLQHVMVTVPQTFQGHLCGLCGNYNGQRDDDLLLPGGQEAPNMVAFSSAWRTTDVPCSEDCPKATCPTCTEEKVVALQTPNYCGLLKVPDGPFSSCHHLIDPNFYFQSCVHDLCLAEGDTQVLCRSIQSYATACQHAGVVIKAWRRPSFCPLPCPPNSTYTLCTNHCSRTCPSLADATTCPQTCLEGCQCPPGTFFTTHGCVPRGQCGC
;
A
#
# COMPACT_ATOMS: atom_id res chain seq x y z
N VAL A 1 15.07 -0.21 -30.57
CA VAL A 1 15.63 1.16 -30.50
C VAL A 1 16.78 1.27 -31.47
N GLU A 2 16.77 2.30 -32.31
CA GLU A 2 17.87 2.65 -33.21
C GLU A 2 18.23 4.12 -32.99
N THR A 3 19.52 4.42 -33.01
CA THR A 3 20.05 5.76 -32.78
C THR A 3 20.76 6.26 -34.03
N ASP A 4 20.87 7.58 -34.17
CA ASP A 4 21.58 8.24 -35.28
C ASP A 4 23.10 7.98 -35.28
N PHE A 5 23.67 7.64 -34.12
CA PHE A 5 25.07 7.21 -33.98
C PHE A 5 25.29 5.70 -34.16
N GLY A 6 24.25 4.95 -34.58
CA GLY A 6 24.38 3.55 -35.02
C GLY A 6 24.26 2.49 -33.93
N LEU A 7 24.00 2.85 -32.67
CA LEU A 7 23.61 1.89 -31.64
C LEU A 7 22.21 1.33 -31.96
N THR A 8 22.10 0.00 -31.94
CA THR A 8 20.85 -0.74 -32.05
C THR A 8 20.64 -1.58 -30.79
N LEU A 9 19.51 -1.38 -30.11
CA LEU A 9 19.09 -2.16 -28.95
C LEU A 9 17.77 -2.87 -29.29
N THR A 10 17.71 -4.17 -29.01
CA THR A 10 16.50 -4.97 -29.13
C THR A 10 16.21 -5.69 -27.82
N TYR A 11 14.94 -5.73 -27.44
CA TYR A 11 14.45 -6.49 -26.30
C TYR A 11 13.18 -7.22 -26.73
N ASP A 12 13.07 -8.51 -26.39
CA ASP A 12 11.94 -9.37 -26.74
C ASP A 12 10.76 -9.28 -25.75
N TRP A 13 10.80 -8.32 -24.82
CA TRP A 13 9.84 -8.18 -23.71
C TRP A 13 9.82 -9.34 -22.71
N ARG A 14 10.76 -10.28 -22.81
CA ARG A 14 10.83 -11.45 -21.93
C ARG A 14 12.20 -11.57 -21.29
N SER A 15 13.23 -11.85 -22.08
CA SER A 15 14.50 -12.37 -21.57
C SER A 15 15.72 -12.09 -22.43
N GLN A 16 15.55 -11.71 -23.69
CA GLN A 16 16.66 -11.51 -24.62
C GLN A 16 16.85 -10.02 -24.90
N VAL A 17 18.02 -9.52 -24.52
CA VAL A 17 18.50 -8.19 -24.90
C VAL A 17 19.67 -8.34 -25.87
N THR A 18 19.65 -7.61 -26.98
CA THR A 18 20.78 -7.55 -27.92
C THR A 18 21.20 -6.11 -28.13
N VAL A 19 22.51 -5.89 -28.04
CA VAL A 19 23.14 -4.59 -28.27
C VAL A 19 24.07 -4.74 -29.47
N ARG A 20 23.91 -3.89 -30.48
CA ARG A 20 24.82 -3.80 -31.63
C ARG A 20 25.36 -2.38 -31.75
N VAL A 21 26.66 -2.28 -31.97
CA VAL A 21 27.36 -1.01 -32.15
C VAL A 21 28.23 -1.04 -33.41
N PRO A 22 28.52 0.10 -34.04
CA PRO A 22 29.52 0.19 -35.11
C PRO A 22 30.94 -0.12 -34.61
N SER A 23 31.84 -0.49 -35.53
CA SER A 23 33.26 -0.74 -35.23
C SER A 23 34.00 0.48 -34.67
N THR A 24 33.43 1.68 -34.77
CA THR A 24 33.97 2.89 -34.13
C THR A 24 34.02 2.80 -32.60
N TYR A 25 33.27 1.89 -31.99
CA TYR A 25 33.27 1.66 -30.54
C TYR A 25 34.36 0.70 -30.07
N THR A 26 35.22 0.18 -30.95
CA THR A 26 36.28 -0.76 -30.60
C THR A 26 37.16 -0.22 -29.47
N SER A 27 37.37 -1.04 -28.43
CA SER A 27 38.14 -0.71 -27.22
C SER A 27 37.60 0.46 -26.37
N THR A 28 36.40 0.96 -26.66
CA THR A 28 35.76 2.05 -25.88
C THR A 28 34.66 1.55 -24.96
N LEU A 29 34.15 0.33 -25.20
CA LEU A 29 33.08 -0.26 -24.40
C LEU A 29 33.59 -0.84 -23.09
N CYS A 30 32.71 -0.89 -22.10
CA CYS A 30 32.93 -1.60 -20.86
C CYS A 30 31.58 -2.05 -20.29
N GLY A 31 31.55 -3.22 -19.64
CA GLY A 31 30.35 -3.80 -19.08
C GLY A 31 30.38 -5.32 -19.11
N LEU A 32 29.21 -5.94 -18.95
CA LEU A 32 29.06 -7.40 -19.01
C LEU A 32 29.27 -7.96 -20.42
N CYS A 33 29.09 -7.15 -21.46
CA CYS A 33 29.37 -7.51 -22.85
C CYS A 33 30.84 -7.28 -23.26
N GLY A 34 31.72 -7.02 -22.30
CA GLY A 34 33.14 -6.87 -22.54
C GLY A 34 33.54 -5.51 -23.11
N ASN A 35 34.65 -5.47 -23.85
CA ASN A 35 35.31 -4.23 -24.25
C ASN A 35 35.42 -4.02 -25.78
N PHE A 36 35.03 -5.03 -26.57
CA PHE A 36 34.97 -4.99 -28.03
C PHE A 36 36.31 -4.66 -28.70
N ASN A 37 37.42 -5.19 -28.17
CA ASN A 37 38.76 -5.06 -28.76
C ASN A 37 39.18 -6.28 -29.63
N GLY A 38 38.34 -7.32 -29.70
CA GLY A 38 38.60 -8.56 -30.45
C GLY A 38 39.45 -9.61 -29.70
N LYS A 39 39.66 -9.45 -28.39
CA LYS A 39 40.48 -10.35 -27.56
C LYS A 39 39.64 -10.99 -26.46
N ALA A 40 39.44 -12.30 -26.56
CA ALA A 40 38.60 -13.04 -25.62
C ALA A 40 39.14 -13.08 -24.17
N ASP A 41 40.44 -12.90 -23.96
CA ASP A 41 41.10 -13.05 -22.66
C ASP A 41 40.85 -11.88 -21.70
N ASP A 42 40.41 -10.72 -22.20
CA ASP A 42 40.15 -9.53 -21.38
C ASP A 42 38.68 -9.05 -21.40
N GLU A 43 37.77 -9.87 -21.93
CA GLU A 43 36.34 -9.54 -21.97
C GLU A 43 35.72 -9.54 -20.57
N MET A 44 36.21 -10.36 -19.64
CA MET A 44 35.74 -10.42 -18.26
C MET A 44 36.43 -9.37 -17.37
N LYS A 45 36.41 -8.12 -17.79
CA LYS A 45 37.00 -7.00 -17.05
C LYS A 45 35.99 -6.41 -16.06
N THR A 46 36.33 -6.45 -14.78
CA THR A 46 35.55 -5.82 -13.71
C THR A 46 35.53 -4.31 -13.85
N ARG A 47 34.57 -3.65 -13.19
CA ARG A 47 34.45 -2.17 -13.19
C ARG A 47 35.72 -1.43 -12.71
N ASN A 48 36.56 -2.10 -11.92
CA ASN A 48 37.84 -1.57 -11.44
C ASN A 48 39.02 -1.87 -12.39
N GLY A 49 38.75 -2.37 -13.59
CA GLY A 49 39.75 -2.64 -14.62
C GLY A 49 40.53 -3.94 -14.45
N ARG A 50 40.20 -4.78 -13.46
CA ARG A 50 40.84 -6.09 -13.26
C ARG A 50 40.14 -7.17 -14.08
N VAL A 51 40.91 -8.02 -14.75
CA VAL A 51 40.39 -9.22 -15.44
C VAL A 51 40.10 -10.32 -14.41
N THR A 52 38.96 -11.00 -14.54
CA THR A 52 38.58 -12.14 -13.70
C THR A 52 38.17 -13.32 -14.55
N SER A 53 38.41 -14.54 -14.07
CA SER A 53 37.90 -15.77 -14.69
C SER A 53 36.54 -16.22 -14.12
N HIS A 54 36.00 -15.50 -13.12
CA HIS A 54 34.79 -15.91 -12.39
C HIS A 54 33.59 -15.04 -12.79
N PRO A 55 32.55 -15.60 -13.43
CA PRO A 55 31.38 -14.85 -13.90
C PRO A 55 30.66 -14.10 -12.78
N ASP A 56 30.51 -14.71 -11.60
CA ASP A 56 29.85 -14.09 -10.44
C ASP A 56 30.60 -12.84 -9.95
N THR A 57 31.93 -12.85 -10.07
CA THR A 57 32.77 -11.69 -9.72
C THR A 57 32.58 -10.57 -10.73
N LEU A 58 32.47 -10.89 -12.01
CA LEU A 58 32.17 -9.93 -13.07
C LEU A 58 30.78 -9.31 -12.85
N GLY A 59 29.74 -10.14 -12.67
CA GLY A 59 28.36 -9.71 -12.42
C GLY A 59 28.24 -8.77 -11.23
N ARG A 60 28.86 -9.13 -10.09
CA ARG A 60 28.89 -8.28 -8.89
C ARG A 60 29.57 -6.94 -9.13
N SER A 61 30.66 -6.90 -9.90
CA SER A 61 31.41 -5.67 -10.14
C SER A 61 30.64 -4.63 -10.97
N TRP A 62 29.69 -5.08 -11.80
CA TRP A 62 28.88 -4.25 -12.68
C TRP A 62 27.46 -3.98 -12.16
N ARG A 63 27.16 -4.34 -10.90
CA ARG A 63 25.88 -4.06 -10.26
C ARG A 63 25.61 -2.54 -10.18
N VAL A 64 24.40 -2.13 -10.55
CA VAL A 64 24.00 -0.71 -10.61
C VAL A 64 23.22 -0.27 -9.37
N THR A 65 22.34 -1.12 -8.82
CA THR A 65 21.54 -0.85 -7.62
C THR A 65 21.32 -2.14 -6.80
N THR A 66 20.97 -1.99 -5.51
CA THR A 66 20.60 -3.11 -4.62
C THR A 66 19.27 -2.79 -3.92
N PRO A 67 18.12 -3.10 -4.54
CA PRO A 67 16.82 -2.90 -3.91
C PRO A 67 16.68 -3.72 -2.61
N PRO A 68 15.91 -3.24 -1.61
CA PRO A 68 15.58 -4.04 -0.43
C PRO A 68 14.96 -5.39 -0.83
N GLY A 69 15.50 -6.50 -0.32
CA GLY A 69 15.05 -7.85 -0.67
C GLY A 69 15.75 -8.49 -1.88
N CYS A 70 16.62 -7.77 -2.60
CA CYS A 70 17.47 -8.36 -3.62
C CYS A 70 18.58 -9.19 -2.96
N LEU A 71 18.49 -10.52 -3.08
CA LEU A 71 19.46 -11.47 -2.55
C LEU A 71 20.22 -12.13 -3.70
N GLU A 72 21.55 -12.23 -3.57
CA GLU A 72 22.35 -13.05 -4.47
C GLU A 72 22.01 -14.52 -4.20
N LEU A 73 21.41 -15.19 -5.19
CA LEU A 73 21.20 -16.63 -5.12
C LEU A 73 22.58 -17.32 -5.20
N SER A 74 22.87 -18.18 -4.23
CA SER A 74 24.01 -19.09 -4.33
C SER A 74 23.83 -19.98 -5.56
N LYS A 75 24.92 -20.22 -6.30
CA LYS A 75 25.01 -21.08 -7.49
C LYS A 75 24.00 -22.23 -7.42
N VAL A 76 22.93 -22.15 -8.19
CA VAL A 76 21.95 -23.24 -8.29
C VAL A 76 22.60 -24.28 -9.21
N GLU A 77 23.10 -25.36 -8.62
CA GLU A 77 23.68 -26.45 -9.40
C GLU A 77 22.57 -27.39 -9.83
N CYS A 78 22.45 -27.62 -11.15
CA CYS A 78 21.55 -28.62 -11.68
C CYS A 78 21.99 -30.01 -11.18
N PRO A 79 21.16 -30.72 -10.39
CA PRO A 79 21.55 -31.98 -9.77
C PRO A 79 21.57 -33.16 -10.76
N THR A 80 20.98 -33.02 -11.96
CA THR A 80 20.73 -34.12 -12.91
C THR A 80 21.14 -33.80 -14.36
N MET A 81 22.17 -32.97 -14.59
CA MET A 81 22.60 -32.52 -15.93
C MET A 81 22.79 -33.68 -16.93
N ALA A 82 23.46 -34.76 -16.50
CA ALA A 82 23.78 -35.89 -17.38
C ALA A 82 22.55 -36.72 -17.78
N ALA A 83 21.50 -36.72 -16.97
CA ALA A 83 20.23 -37.39 -17.30
C ALA A 83 19.37 -36.49 -18.21
N ALA A 84 19.29 -35.19 -17.90
CA ALA A 84 18.61 -34.19 -18.73
C ALA A 84 19.20 -34.14 -20.15
N GLN A 85 20.53 -34.19 -20.28
CA GLN A 85 21.22 -34.22 -21.57
C GLN A 85 20.80 -35.43 -22.42
N ARG A 86 20.87 -36.65 -21.88
CA ARG A 86 20.49 -37.86 -22.64
C ARG A 86 19.02 -37.86 -23.07
N GLN A 87 18.14 -37.34 -22.23
CA GLN A 87 16.71 -37.25 -22.55
C GLN A 87 16.46 -36.24 -23.68
N GLN A 88 17.15 -35.10 -23.66
CA GLN A 88 16.95 -34.03 -24.64
C GLN A 88 17.67 -34.27 -25.97
N GLU A 89 18.83 -34.95 -25.97
CA GLU A 89 19.50 -35.41 -27.20
C GLU A 89 18.63 -36.40 -28.01
N ALA A 90 17.76 -37.13 -27.32
CA ALA A 90 16.83 -38.10 -27.93
C ALA A 90 15.41 -37.55 -28.15
N SER A 91 15.13 -36.30 -27.77
CA SER A 91 13.80 -35.70 -27.86
C SER A 91 13.61 -34.96 -29.18
N GLU A 92 12.64 -35.40 -29.99
CA GLU A 92 12.18 -34.70 -31.20
C GLU A 92 11.44 -33.38 -30.88
N MET A 93 10.98 -33.21 -29.64
CA MET A 93 10.24 -32.03 -29.16
C MET A 93 10.91 -31.50 -27.88
N GLY A 94 12.12 -30.96 -28.04
CA GLY A 94 12.95 -30.51 -26.92
C GLY A 94 14.16 -29.70 -27.39
N CYS A 95 15.17 -29.56 -26.56
CA CYS A 95 16.40 -28.81 -26.91
C CYS A 95 17.17 -29.46 -28.08
N GLY A 96 17.01 -30.78 -28.29
CA GLY A 96 17.72 -31.56 -29.32
C GLY A 96 17.52 -31.06 -30.74
N ILE A 97 16.35 -30.48 -31.06
CA ILE A 97 16.03 -29.91 -32.38
C ILE A 97 17.04 -28.85 -32.85
N ILE A 98 17.74 -28.17 -31.92
CA ILE A 98 18.80 -27.20 -32.22
C ILE A 98 20.00 -27.87 -32.91
N LEU A 99 20.30 -29.13 -32.58
CA LEU A 99 21.46 -29.89 -33.06
C LEU A 99 21.20 -30.72 -34.31
N GLU A 100 19.95 -30.85 -34.75
CA GLU A 100 19.59 -31.70 -35.90
C GLU A 100 20.16 -31.15 -37.21
N GLU A 101 21.11 -31.88 -37.82
CA GLU A 101 21.77 -31.48 -39.08
C GLU A 101 20.80 -31.39 -40.26
N ASP A 102 19.87 -32.35 -40.36
CA ASP A 102 18.78 -32.38 -41.37
C ASP A 102 17.49 -31.71 -40.86
N GLY A 103 17.56 -31.02 -39.71
CA GLY A 103 16.42 -30.38 -39.05
C GLY A 103 16.12 -28.96 -39.55
N PRO A 104 15.14 -28.25 -38.94
CA PRO A 104 14.71 -26.92 -39.39
C PRO A 104 15.82 -25.85 -39.29
N PHE A 105 16.88 -26.11 -38.53
CA PHE A 105 17.99 -25.17 -38.33
C PHE A 105 19.30 -25.59 -39.00
N GLY A 106 19.35 -26.70 -39.74
CA GLY A 106 20.60 -27.23 -40.31
C GLY A 106 21.37 -26.21 -41.16
N ALA A 107 20.66 -25.39 -41.95
CA ALA A 107 21.26 -24.32 -42.76
C ALA A 107 21.97 -23.23 -41.92
N CYS A 108 21.61 -23.09 -40.63
CA CYS A 108 22.17 -22.09 -39.74
C CYS A 108 23.44 -22.56 -39.01
N HIS A 109 23.69 -23.87 -38.92
CA HIS A 109 24.79 -24.43 -38.12
C HIS A 109 26.18 -23.94 -38.57
N ILE A 110 26.33 -23.54 -39.84
CA ILE A 110 27.58 -22.98 -40.36
C ILE A 110 27.79 -21.50 -39.99
N HIS A 111 26.72 -20.80 -39.58
CA HIS A 111 26.72 -19.38 -39.26
C HIS A 111 26.66 -19.11 -37.75
N VAL A 112 25.90 -19.93 -37.01
CA VAL A 112 25.71 -19.79 -35.56
C VAL A 112 25.92 -21.13 -34.88
N ASP A 113 26.87 -21.21 -33.95
CA ASP A 113 27.20 -22.45 -33.24
C ASP A 113 26.00 -22.96 -32.41
N PRO A 114 25.39 -24.11 -32.78
CA PRO A 114 24.22 -24.64 -32.10
C PRO A 114 24.54 -25.19 -30.71
N LYS A 115 25.81 -25.53 -30.43
CA LYS A 115 26.20 -26.18 -29.16
C LYS A 115 25.97 -25.27 -27.96
N SER A 116 26.33 -24.00 -28.06
CA SER A 116 26.15 -23.03 -26.97
C SER A 116 24.68 -22.84 -26.60
N TYR A 117 23.79 -22.72 -27.59
CA TYR A 117 22.35 -22.59 -27.39
C TYR A 117 21.72 -23.87 -26.84
N PHE A 118 22.14 -25.03 -27.33
CA PHE A 118 21.74 -26.32 -26.79
C PHE A 118 22.11 -26.46 -25.30
N GLN A 119 23.35 -26.14 -24.93
CA GLN A 119 23.80 -26.22 -23.54
C GLN A 119 23.04 -25.24 -22.62
N SER A 120 22.73 -24.03 -23.11
CA SER A 120 21.87 -23.09 -22.38
C SER A 120 20.47 -23.65 -22.18
N CYS A 121 19.89 -24.27 -23.21
CA CYS A 121 18.57 -24.91 -23.14
C CYS A 121 18.53 -26.04 -22.10
N LEU A 122 19.54 -26.91 -22.09
CA LEU A 122 19.67 -27.97 -21.09
C LEU A 122 19.80 -27.42 -19.67
N HIS A 123 20.58 -26.36 -19.50
CA HIS A 123 20.82 -25.77 -18.19
C HIS A 123 19.53 -25.17 -17.62
N ASP A 124 18.83 -24.35 -18.41
CA ASP A 124 17.57 -23.72 -17.99
C ASP A 124 16.49 -24.77 -17.68
N LEU A 125 16.35 -25.81 -18.52
CA LEU A 125 15.41 -26.90 -18.27
C LEU A 125 15.72 -27.67 -16.99
N CYS A 126 16.99 -27.91 -16.70
CA CYS A 126 17.34 -28.63 -15.48
C CYS A 126 17.10 -27.80 -14.21
N LEU A 127 17.32 -26.49 -14.28
CA LEU A 127 17.05 -25.59 -13.15
C LEU A 127 15.54 -25.47 -12.89
N PHE A 128 14.72 -25.58 -13.92
CA PHE A 128 13.26 -25.39 -13.85
C PHE A 128 12.50 -26.55 -14.54
N PRO A 129 12.57 -27.78 -14.01
CA PRO A 129 12.00 -28.96 -14.66
C PRO A 129 10.47 -28.95 -14.76
N GLU A 130 9.80 -28.13 -13.95
CA GLU A 130 8.33 -27.96 -13.97
C GLU A 130 7.88 -26.87 -14.98
N GLN A 131 8.81 -26.15 -15.61
CA GLN A 131 8.52 -25.08 -16.58
C GLN A 131 8.86 -25.50 -18.02
N GLU A 132 8.14 -26.48 -18.56
CA GLU A 132 8.32 -26.96 -19.94
C GLU A 132 8.18 -25.83 -20.99
N ASP A 133 7.39 -24.79 -20.69
CA ASP A 133 7.20 -23.59 -21.52
C ASP A 133 8.49 -22.78 -21.77
N MET A 134 9.57 -23.03 -21.01
CA MET A 134 10.86 -22.32 -21.13
C MET A 134 11.70 -22.78 -22.32
N ILE A 135 11.42 -23.96 -22.89
CA ILE A 135 12.17 -24.50 -24.04
C ILE A 135 11.95 -23.62 -25.29
N CYS A 136 10.70 -23.21 -25.54
CA CYS A 136 10.33 -22.49 -26.75
C CYS A 136 10.99 -21.10 -26.88
N PRO A 137 11.06 -20.27 -25.82
CA PRO A 137 11.85 -19.04 -25.85
C PRO A 137 13.33 -19.28 -26.19
N ILE A 138 13.96 -20.35 -25.70
CA ILE A 138 15.39 -20.60 -25.95
C ILE A 138 15.62 -21.00 -27.40
N ILE A 139 14.77 -21.86 -27.96
CA ILE A 139 14.80 -22.20 -29.38
C ILE A 139 14.56 -20.93 -30.24
N ALA A 140 13.59 -20.10 -29.86
CA ALA A 140 13.31 -18.84 -30.56
C ALA A 140 14.51 -17.87 -30.53
N ARG A 141 15.34 -17.86 -29.48
CA ARG A 141 16.60 -17.09 -29.46
C ARG A 141 17.60 -17.59 -30.51
N TYR A 142 17.70 -18.90 -30.71
CA TYR A 142 18.56 -19.47 -31.76
C TYR A 142 18.03 -19.11 -33.15
N VAL A 143 16.72 -19.21 -33.36
CA VAL A 143 16.05 -18.77 -34.59
C VAL A 143 16.33 -17.30 -34.89
N ALA A 144 16.20 -16.42 -33.89
CA ALA A 144 16.48 -14.99 -34.04
C ALA A 144 17.96 -14.72 -34.39
N ALA A 145 18.90 -15.52 -33.86
CA ALA A 145 20.31 -15.44 -34.23
C ALA A 145 20.53 -15.87 -35.69
N CYS A 146 19.91 -16.97 -36.13
CA CYS A 146 19.98 -17.44 -37.52
C CYS A 146 19.42 -16.42 -38.51
N GLN A 147 18.25 -15.84 -38.20
CA GLN A 147 17.62 -14.81 -39.04
C GLN A 147 18.46 -13.54 -39.11
N ALA A 148 19.17 -13.19 -38.02
CA ALA A 148 20.07 -12.05 -38.02
C ALA A 148 21.28 -12.22 -38.94
N GLU A 149 21.72 -13.45 -39.17
CA GLU A 149 22.74 -13.81 -40.18
C GLU A 149 22.15 -13.92 -41.60
N GLY A 150 20.85 -13.67 -41.78
CA GLY A 150 20.17 -13.75 -43.07
C GLY A 150 19.88 -15.18 -43.53
N VAL A 151 19.95 -16.16 -42.63
CA VAL A 151 19.67 -17.57 -42.93
C VAL A 151 18.17 -17.83 -42.90
N SER A 152 17.64 -18.51 -43.91
CA SER A 152 16.25 -18.98 -43.92
C SER A 152 16.11 -20.20 -43.02
N VAL A 153 15.28 -20.08 -42.00
CA VAL A 153 14.98 -21.16 -41.04
C VAL A 153 13.75 -21.94 -41.51
N GLY A 154 13.77 -23.26 -41.33
CA GLY A 154 12.62 -24.14 -41.60
C GLY A 154 11.53 -24.03 -40.53
N THR A 155 10.33 -24.53 -40.84
CA THR A 155 9.22 -24.56 -39.89
C THR A 155 9.56 -25.44 -38.69
N TRP A 156 9.62 -24.84 -37.50
CA TRP A 156 9.95 -25.53 -36.25
C TRP A 156 8.79 -25.53 -35.24
N ARG A 157 7.88 -24.55 -35.33
CA ARG A 157 6.66 -24.50 -34.53
C ARG A 157 5.56 -25.31 -35.18
N THR A 158 4.82 -26.06 -34.37
CA THR A 158 3.66 -26.86 -34.79
C THR A 158 2.50 -26.68 -33.83
N GLU A 159 1.32 -27.20 -34.15
CA GLU A 159 0.16 -27.19 -33.24
C GLU A 159 0.46 -27.86 -31.89
N LYS A 160 1.37 -28.84 -31.86
CA LYS A 160 1.72 -29.63 -30.68
C LYS A 160 3.03 -29.21 -30.01
N PHE A 161 3.81 -28.34 -30.65
CA PHE A 161 5.13 -27.94 -30.17
C PHE A 161 5.37 -26.46 -30.41
N CYS A 162 5.53 -25.72 -29.31
CA CYS A 162 5.82 -24.29 -29.33
C CYS A 162 4.85 -23.46 -30.19
N SER A 163 3.55 -23.77 -30.16
CA SER A 163 2.54 -23.01 -30.90
C SER A 163 2.50 -21.55 -30.42
N VAL A 164 2.26 -20.63 -31.36
CA VAL A 164 2.12 -19.20 -31.07
C VAL A 164 0.67 -18.82 -31.31
N LEU A 165 0.05 -18.26 -30.27
CA LEU A 165 -1.27 -17.64 -30.38
C LEU A 165 -1.08 -16.17 -30.73
N CYS A 166 -1.54 -15.80 -31.92
CA CYS A 166 -1.52 -14.42 -32.36
C CYS A 166 -2.81 -13.68 -31.95
N PRO A 167 -2.74 -12.37 -31.70
CA PRO A 167 -3.91 -11.54 -31.45
C PRO A 167 -4.98 -11.65 -32.54
N THR A 168 -6.21 -11.24 -32.24
CA THR A 168 -7.28 -11.23 -33.24
C THR A 168 -6.88 -10.40 -34.48
N ASN A 169 -7.25 -10.89 -35.66
CA ASN A 169 -6.90 -10.29 -36.96
C ASN A 169 -5.40 -10.30 -37.28
N SER A 170 -4.68 -11.30 -36.78
CA SER A 170 -3.28 -11.52 -37.09
C SER A 170 -2.97 -13.02 -37.15
N HIS A 171 -1.87 -13.36 -37.82
CA HIS A 171 -1.40 -14.74 -37.94
C HIS A 171 0.10 -14.83 -37.73
N TYR A 172 0.55 -16.04 -37.37
CA TYR A 172 1.96 -16.30 -37.15
C TYR A 172 2.71 -16.40 -38.48
N GLU A 173 3.85 -15.72 -38.56
CA GLU A 173 4.80 -15.83 -39.64
C GLU A 173 6.21 -16.04 -39.08
N LEU A 174 6.91 -17.05 -39.61
CA LEU A 174 8.29 -17.34 -39.20
C LEU A 174 9.24 -16.20 -39.60
N CYS A 175 8.94 -15.47 -40.67
CA CYS A 175 9.81 -14.46 -41.26
C CYS A 175 8.94 -13.37 -41.89
N HIS A 176 8.27 -12.56 -41.05
CA HIS A 176 7.59 -11.37 -41.52
C HIS A 176 8.56 -10.19 -41.59
N GLN A 177 8.31 -9.26 -42.51
CA GLN A 177 9.09 -8.02 -42.57
C GLN A 177 8.49 -7.02 -41.58
N ASP A 178 9.34 -6.40 -40.76
CA ASP A 178 8.99 -5.36 -39.76
C ASP A 178 8.33 -4.09 -40.37
N CYS A 179 8.03 -4.07 -41.67
CA CYS A 179 7.41 -2.96 -42.40
C CYS A 179 5.89 -3.15 -42.55
N ASP A 180 5.22 -3.66 -41.51
CA ASP A 180 3.77 -3.76 -41.48
C ASP A 180 3.13 -2.37 -41.54
N GLN A 181 1.92 -2.30 -42.12
CA GLN A 181 1.16 -1.06 -42.11
C GLN A 181 0.76 -0.75 -40.66
N THR A 182 1.47 0.16 -40.01
CA THR A 182 1.08 0.72 -38.72
C THR A 182 0.00 1.77 -38.90
N CYS A 183 -0.66 2.15 -37.80
CA CYS A 183 -1.56 3.30 -37.82
C CYS A 183 -0.86 4.57 -38.35
N PRO A 184 -1.59 5.43 -39.11
CA PRO A 184 -1.01 6.63 -39.71
C PRO A 184 -0.32 7.53 -38.66
N GLY A 185 0.83 8.10 -39.03
CA GLY A 185 1.59 9.01 -38.17
C GLY A 185 2.72 8.36 -37.35
N VAL A 186 2.80 7.03 -37.31
CA VAL A 186 3.98 6.32 -36.79
C VAL A 186 5.05 6.25 -37.90
N PRO A 187 6.27 6.81 -37.70
CA PRO A 187 7.33 6.69 -38.68
C PRO A 187 7.69 5.21 -38.88
N VAL A 188 7.40 4.66 -40.06
CA VAL A 188 7.87 3.32 -40.42
C VAL A 188 9.34 3.45 -40.85
N PRO A 189 10.29 2.73 -40.21
CA PRO A 189 11.67 2.72 -40.66
C PRO A 189 11.74 2.33 -42.15
N ALA A 190 12.61 2.99 -42.92
CA ALA A 190 12.78 2.67 -44.33
C ALA A 190 13.04 1.16 -44.50
N ARG A 191 12.37 0.54 -45.48
CA ARG A 191 12.51 -0.88 -45.83
C ARG A 191 13.99 -1.27 -45.88
N ARG A 192 14.48 -2.00 -44.89
CA ARG A 192 15.78 -2.67 -44.96
C ARG A 192 15.56 -4.06 -45.54
N TRP A 193 15.76 -4.20 -46.85
CA TRP A 193 15.66 -5.48 -47.54
C TRP A 193 16.61 -6.51 -46.91
N GLY A 194 16.08 -7.69 -46.59
CA GLY A 194 16.86 -8.84 -46.14
C GLY A 194 16.88 -9.11 -44.62
N ARG A 195 16.16 -8.35 -43.80
CA ARG A 195 15.96 -8.66 -42.37
C ARG A 195 14.48 -8.92 -42.10
N CYS A 196 14.16 -10.12 -41.66
CA CYS A 196 12.84 -10.50 -41.18
C CYS A 196 12.94 -10.97 -39.73
N ARG A 197 11.81 -10.98 -39.04
CA ARG A 197 11.69 -11.54 -37.70
C ARG A 197 10.53 -12.50 -37.63
N GLU A 198 10.67 -13.48 -36.76
CA GLU A 198 9.57 -14.32 -36.35
C GLU A 198 8.60 -13.53 -35.47
N GLY A 199 7.29 -13.61 -35.77
CA GLY A 199 6.28 -12.86 -35.04
C GLY A 199 4.87 -13.05 -35.58
N CYS A 200 3.94 -12.26 -35.04
CA CYS A 200 2.57 -12.18 -35.55
C CYS A 200 2.46 -11.00 -36.51
N ALA A 201 2.00 -11.27 -37.73
CA ALA A 201 1.74 -10.27 -38.76
C ALA A 201 0.24 -9.98 -38.85
N CYS A 202 -0.13 -8.72 -39.06
CA CYS A 202 -1.54 -8.35 -39.23
C CYS A 202 -2.12 -8.93 -40.52
N ASP A 203 -3.36 -9.41 -40.43
CA ASP A 203 -4.09 -9.89 -41.60
C ASP A 203 -4.36 -8.77 -42.59
N ARG A 204 -4.56 -9.13 -43.87
CA ARG A 204 -4.89 -8.15 -44.92
C ARG A 204 -6.13 -7.34 -44.55
N GLY A 205 -5.99 -6.01 -44.57
CA GLY A 205 -7.06 -5.07 -44.21
C GLY A 205 -6.95 -4.50 -42.80
N PHE A 206 -6.05 -5.05 -41.97
CA PHE A 206 -5.77 -4.59 -40.61
C PHE A 206 -4.40 -3.91 -40.54
N VAL A 207 -4.22 -3.07 -39.53
CA VAL A 207 -2.99 -2.32 -39.27
C VAL A 207 -2.59 -2.46 -37.81
N LEU A 208 -1.29 -2.39 -37.53
CA LEU A 208 -0.77 -2.52 -36.16
C LEU A 208 -1.02 -1.21 -35.38
N SER A 209 -1.72 -1.35 -34.24
CA SER A 209 -2.01 -0.31 -33.26
C SER A 209 -1.52 -0.76 -31.88
N GLY A 210 -0.31 -0.35 -31.49
CA GLY A 210 0.35 -0.90 -30.31
C GLY A 210 0.70 -2.37 -30.53
N ASP A 211 0.06 -3.26 -29.78
CA ASP A 211 0.22 -4.73 -29.84
C ASP A 211 -0.97 -5.44 -30.52
N GLN A 212 -1.94 -4.71 -31.06
CA GLN A 212 -3.14 -5.26 -31.69
C GLN A 212 -3.28 -4.91 -33.17
N CYS A 213 -3.88 -5.82 -33.94
CA CYS A 213 -4.23 -5.59 -35.34
C CYS A 213 -5.69 -5.13 -35.45
N VAL A 214 -5.86 -3.86 -35.82
CA VAL A 214 -7.17 -3.20 -35.86
C VAL A 214 -7.49 -2.67 -37.26
N PRO A 215 -8.77 -2.51 -37.63
CA PRO A 215 -9.15 -1.73 -38.80
C PRO A 215 -8.62 -0.30 -38.69
N ARG A 216 -8.26 0.33 -39.80
CA ARG A 216 -7.74 1.72 -39.83
C ARG A 216 -8.64 2.75 -39.11
N SER A 217 -9.94 2.52 -39.08
CA SER A 217 -10.91 3.38 -38.39
C SER A 217 -10.80 3.34 -36.86
N LEU A 218 -10.16 2.31 -36.31
CA LEU A 218 -9.92 2.10 -34.88
C LEU A 218 -8.47 2.41 -34.49
N CYS A 219 -7.72 3.09 -35.36
CA CYS A 219 -6.44 3.65 -34.97
C CYS A 219 -6.62 4.67 -33.85
N GLY A 220 -5.63 4.70 -32.96
CA GLY A 220 -5.55 5.63 -31.87
C GLY A 220 -5.11 7.03 -32.30
N CYS A 221 -4.54 7.77 -31.36
CA CYS A 221 -4.24 9.18 -31.48
C CYS A 221 -2.73 9.41 -31.38
N HIS A 222 -2.24 10.45 -32.04
CA HIS A 222 -0.87 10.91 -31.87
C HIS A 222 -0.86 12.24 -31.13
N HIS A 223 -0.19 12.29 -29.98
CA HIS A 223 -0.10 13.49 -29.16
C HIS A 223 1.33 13.67 -28.67
N GLN A 224 1.91 14.86 -28.93
CA GLN A 224 3.26 15.24 -28.49
C GLN A 224 4.39 14.22 -28.83
N GLY A 225 4.28 13.52 -29.97
CA GLY A 225 5.31 12.55 -30.39
C GLY A 225 5.06 11.11 -29.92
N PHE A 226 3.98 10.88 -29.15
CA PHE A 226 3.60 9.58 -28.65
C PHE A 226 2.29 9.11 -29.28
N TYR A 227 2.20 7.80 -29.48
CA TYR A 227 0.99 7.13 -29.94
C TYR A 227 0.21 6.60 -28.73
N TYR A 228 -1.09 6.87 -28.68
CA TYR A 228 -2.02 6.41 -27.65
C TYR A 228 -3.13 5.61 -28.31
N GLN A 229 -3.50 4.45 -27.75
CA GLN A 229 -4.57 3.61 -28.27
C GLN A 229 -5.93 4.29 -28.14
N LEU A 230 -6.91 3.85 -28.95
CA LEU A 230 -8.27 4.38 -28.87
C LEU A 230 -8.87 4.18 -27.46
N GLU A 231 -9.53 5.21 -26.94
CA GLU A 231 -10.04 5.31 -25.55
C GLU A 231 -8.99 5.35 -24.44
N GLU A 232 -7.69 5.28 -24.75
CA GLU A 232 -6.61 5.40 -23.76
C GLU A 232 -6.65 6.78 -23.08
N THR A 233 -6.58 6.77 -21.75
CA THR A 233 -6.45 7.98 -20.92
C THR A 233 -4.99 8.15 -20.50
N PHE A 234 -4.44 9.33 -20.72
CA PHE A 234 -3.03 9.63 -20.46
C PHE A 234 -2.85 11.04 -19.91
N TYR A 235 -1.68 11.28 -19.31
CA TYR A 235 -1.36 12.53 -18.62
C TYR A 235 -0.07 13.13 -19.19
N PRO A 236 -0.15 13.97 -20.24
CA PRO A 236 1.03 14.65 -20.80
C PRO A 236 1.73 15.55 -19.78
N SER A 237 0.96 16.09 -18.83
CA SER A 237 1.45 16.94 -17.76
C SER A 237 0.53 16.89 -16.53
N LYS A 238 0.95 17.49 -15.41
CA LYS A 238 0.08 17.66 -14.24
C LYS A 238 -1.15 18.57 -14.47
N GLN A 239 -1.25 19.20 -15.64
CA GLN A 239 -2.31 20.13 -16.00
C GLN A 239 -3.30 19.54 -17.00
N GLU A 240 -3.00 18.35 -17.55
CA GLU A 240 -3.74 17.77 -18.65
C GLU A 240 -3.97 16.28 -18.41
N GLN A 241 -5.24 15.89 -18.33
CA GLN A 241 -5.73 14.54 -18.48
C GLN A 241 -6.38 14.47 -19.85
N CYS A 242 -5.83 13.66 -20.73
CA CYS A 242 -6.30 13.53 -22.10
C CYS A 242 -6.85 12.13 -22.35
N GLN A 243 -7.86 12.03 -23.20
CA GLN A 243 -8.38 10.77 -23.70
C GLN A 243 -8.32 10.74 -25.23
N CYS A 244 -7.81 9.63 -25.78
CA CYS A 244 -7.85 9.40 -27.22
C CYS A 244 -9.26 8.99 -27.66
N ARG A 245 -9.83 9.72 -28.61
CA ARG A 245 -11.16 9.51 -29.18
C ARG A 245 -11.09 9.06 -30.64
N ALA A 246 -12.22 8.55 -31.13
CA ALA A 246 -12.37 8.14 -32.51
C ALA A 246 -11.95 9.23 -33.50
N GLY A 247 -11.29 8.83 -34.59
CA GLY A 247 -10.77 9.76 -35.60
C GLY A 247 -9.43 10.41 -35.24
N GLY A 248 -8.74 9.92 -34.21
CA GLY A 248 -7.44 10.45 -33.78
C GLY A 248 -7.53 11.76 -33.00
N VAL A 249 -8.71 12.08 -32.47
CA VAL A 249 -8.97 13.30 -31.70
C VAL A 249 -8.53 13.10 -30.26
N VAL A 250 -7.82 14.07 -29.70
CA VAL A 250 -7.40 14.05 -28.29
C VAL A 250 -8.23 15.06 -27.53
N ASP A 251 -8.97 14.60 -26.53
CA ASP A 251 -9.81 15.43 -25.67
C ASP A 251 -9.15 15.58 -24.30
N CYS A 252 -8.83 16.81 -23.89
CA CYS A 252 -8.06 17.09 -22.68
C CYS A 252 -8.81 17.98 -21.70
N GLN A 253 -8.71 17.66 -20.43
CA GLN A 253 -9.25 18.42 -19.31
C GLN A 253 -8.21 18.58 -18.21
N LYS A 254 -8.41 19.56 -17.32
CA LYS A 254 -7.54 19.72 -16.16
C LYS A 254 -7.87 18.65 -15.09
N PRO A 255 -6.91 17.80 -14.68
CA PRO A 255 -7.13 16.87 -13.59
C PRO A 255 -7.23 17.62 -12.25
N LEU A 256 -8.12 17.16 -11.38
CA LEU A 256 -8.39 17.76 -10.08
C LEU A 256 -8.21 16.72 -8.97
N CYS A 257 -7.61 17.14 -7.85
CA CYS A 257 -7.49 16.30 -6.67
C CYS A 257 -8.71 16.42 -5.76
N PRO A 258 -9.27 15.29 -5.30
CA PRO A 258 -10.29 15.29 -4.25
C PRO A 258 -9.75 15.99 -3.00
N GLY A 259 -10.45 17.02 -2.52
CA GLY A 259 -10.03 17.82 -1.36
C GLY A 259 -9.08 19.00 -1.66
N GLY A 260 -8.77 19.25 -2.94
CA GLY A 260 -7.83 20.29 -3.34
C GLY A 260 -6.36 19.82 -3.34
N GLY A 261 -5.45 20.68 -3.79
CA GLY A 261 -4.02 20.37 -3.90
C GLY A 261 -3.54 20.16 -5.35
N GLU A 262 -2.24 20.36 -5.58
CA GLU A 262 -1.59 20.06 -6.86
C GLU A 262 -1.16 18.59 -6.91
N GLY A 263 -1.67 17.83 -7.87
CA GLY A 263 -1.20 16.47 -8.16
C GLY A 263 0.09 16.44 -8.97
N GLU A 264 0.72 15.26 -9.02
CA GLU A 264 1.92 15.00 -9.81
C GLU A 264 1.69 13.82 -10.75
N VAL A 265 2.43 13.78 -11.87
CA VAL A 265 2.44 12.61 -12.76
C VAL A 265 3.70 11.81 -12.44
N ILE A 266 3.51 10.63 -11.85
CA ILE A 266 4.58 9.70 -11.48
C ILE A 266 4.40 8.44 -12.31
N ASP A 267 5.44 8.07 -13.08
CA ASP A 267 5.43 6.91 -13.98
C ASP A 267 4.22 6.89 -14.96
N GLY A 268 3.82 8.07 -15.45
CA GLY A 268 2.69 8.22 -16.38
C GLY A 268 1.31 8.21 -15.74
N VAL A 269 1.22 8.11 -14.41
CA VAL A 269 -0.04 8.10 -13.65
C VAL A 269 -0.19 9.40 -12.86
N PHE A 270 -1.34 10.05 -12.95
CA PHE A 270 -1.66 11.20 -12.11
C PHE A 270 -1.97 10.75 -10.68
N GLN A 271 -1.18 11.24 -9.73
CA GLN A 271 -1.29 10.95 -8.32
C GLN A 271 -1.55 12.24 -7.56
N CYS A 272 -2.56 12.21 -6.69
CA CYS A 272 -2.81 13.31 -5.77
C CYS A 272 -1.92 13.20 -4.54
N PRO A 273 -1.55 14.34 -3.93
CA PRO A 273 -0.90 14.32 -2.63
C PRO A 273 -1.80 13.56 -1.64
N PRO A 274 -1.22 12.85 -0.65
CA PRO A 274 -1.99 12.26 0.42
C PRO A 274 -2.87 13.34 1.05
N ALA A 275 -4.16 13.04 1.27
CA ALA A 275 -5.06 13.98 1.92
C ALA A 275 -4.44 14.42 3.25
N THR A 276 -4.26 15.73 3.43
CA THR A 276 -3.84 16.28 4.71
C THR A 276 -4.97 16.02 5.70
N LEU A 277 -4.70 15.26 6.76
CA LEU A 277 -5.68 14.91 7.78
C LEU A 277 -5.39 15.69 9.06
N GLY A 278 -6.43 16.21 9.69
CA GLY A 278 -6.38 16.73 11.05
C GLY A 278 -6.86 15.66 12.02
N THR A 279 -6.13 15.46 13.13
CA THR A 279 -6.53 14.50 14.17
C THR A 279 -6.63 15.19 15.53
N CYS A 280 -7.81 15.17 16.13
CA CYS A 280 -8.03 15.52 17.53
C CYS A 280 -8.00 14.26 18.40
N VAL A 281 -7.46 14.38 19.61
CA VAL A 281 -7.38 13.27 20.57
C VAL A 281 -8.00 13.66 21.90
N ALA A 282 -8.83 12.78 22.45
CA ALA A 282 -9.22 12.81 23.86
C ALA A 282 -8.75 11.52 24.54
N THR A 283 -7.99 11.63 25.62
CA THR A 283 -7.46 10.46 26.34
C THR A 283 -7.47 10.64 27.86
N GLY A 284 -7.54 9.52 28.57
CA GLY A 284 -7.50 9.52 30.02
C GLY A 284 -8.73 10.18 30.64
N ASP A 285 -8.52 10.85 31.77
CA ASP A 285 -9.58 11.56 32.50
C ASP A 285 -9.88 12.95 31.92
N ARG A 286 -8.86 13.61 31.36
CA ARG A 286 -8.88 15.06 31.13
C ARG A 286 -7.95 15.59 30.05
N SER A 287 -7.23 14.74 29.33
CA SER A 287 -6.17 15.16 28.42
C SER A 287 -6.69 15.23 26.99
N TYR A 288 -6.44 16.36 26.33
CA TYR A 288 -6.91 16.62 24.97
C TYR A 288 -5.78 17.15 24.09
N VAL A 289 -5.87 16.88 22.79
CA VAL A 289 -5.06 17.50 21.73
C VAL A 289 -6.03 17.98 20.66
N SER A 290 -6.01 19.27 20.35
CA SER A 290 -6.78 19.87 19.25
C SER A 290 -6.30 19.38 17.88
N PHE A 291 -7.07 19.70 16.83
CA PHE A 291 -6.67 19.39 15.46
C PHE A 291 -5.34 20.06 15.03
N ASP A 292 -5.03 21.25 15.57
CA ASP A 292 -3.79 21.99 15.29
C ASP A 292 -2.66 21.66 16.29
N GLY A 293 -2.88 20.67 17.16
CA GLY A 293 -1.84 20.10 18.03
C GLY A 293 -1.63 20.83 19.35
N VAL A 294 -2.60 21.60 19.82
CA VAL A 294 -2.58 22.21 21.16
C VAL A 294 -2.99 21.17 22.19
N ALA A 295 -2.05 20.80 23.05
CA ALA A 295 -2.28 19.89 24.16
C ALA A 295 -2.74 20.65 25.41
N PHE A 296 -3.86 20.24 26.01
CA PHE A 296 -4.41 20.88 27.20
C PHE A 296 -5.14 19.88 28.10
N ASN A 297 -5.39 20.30 29.35
CA ASN A 297 -6.10 19.51 30.34
C ASN A 297 -7.37 20.22 30.81
N SER A 298 -8.51 19.55 30.71
CA SER A 298 -9.81 20.05 31.17
C SER A 298 -10.34 19.18 32.31
N SER A 299 -10.46 19.77 33.51
CA SER A 299 -11.03 19.07 34.67
C SER A 299 -12.55 19.19 34.64
N GLY A 300 -13.25 18.06 34.71
CA GLY A 300 -14.71 18.07 34.86
C GLY A 300 -15.36 16.72 34.60
N THR A 301 -16.51 16.52 35.21
CA THR A 301 -17.34 15.30 35.10
C THR A 301 -18.48 15.44 34.11
N CYS A 302 -18.54 16.56 33.41
CA CYS A 302 -19.59 16.87 32.46
C CYS A 302 -19.41 16.10 31.15
N SER A 303 -20.49 16.08 30.38
CA SER A 303 -20.45 15.72 28.97
C SER A 303 -20.04 16.94 28.15
N TYR A 304 -19.24 16.73 27.12
CA TYR A 304 -18.63 17.81 26.33
C TYR A 304 -18.74 17.55 24.83
N ILE A 305 -18.90 18.62 24.06
CA ILE A 305 -18.72 18.60 22.61
C ILE A 305 -17.22 18.56 22.34
N LEU A 306 -16.74 17.43 21.82
CA LEU A 306 -15.35 17.33 21.35
C LEU A 306 -15.18 18.20 20.12
N THR A 307 -16.04 17.99 19.13
CA THR A 307 -16.02 18.76 17.90
C THR A 307 -17.38 18.69 17.22
N GLU A 308 -17.75 19.78 16.55
CA GLU A 308 -18.90 19.84 15.66
C GLU A 308 -18.59 20.70 14.44
N THR A 309 -19.41 20.57 13.40
CA THR A 309 -19.36 21.44 12.23
C THR A 309 -20.09 22.74 12.53
N CYS A 310 -19.38 23.87 12.46
CA CYS A 310 -19.88 25.18 12.94
C CYS A 310 -20.02 26.22 11.83
N ALA A 311 -19.37 26.01 10.69
CA ALA A 311 -19.40 26.89 9.54
C ALA A 311 -19.27 26.10 8.23
N GLY A 312 -19.79 26.66 7.14
CA GLY A 312 -19.69 26.08 5.80
C GLY A 312 -20.90 25.21 5.42
N GLU A 313 -21.63 25.62 4.37
CA GLU A 313 -22.70 24.80 3.78
C GLU A 313 -22.16 23.72 2.82
N ASP A 314 -20.89 23.84 2.43
CA ASP A 314 -20.21 22.96 1.46
C ASP A 314 -19.60 21.71 2.11
N VAL A 315 -19.73 21.54 3.44
CA VAL A 315 -19.22 20.38 4.19
C VAL A 315 -20.34 19.67 4.94
N ASN A 316 -20.19 18.36 5.13
CA ASN A 316 -21.18 17.54 5.80
C ASN A 316 -21.19 17.83 7.31
N SER A 317 -22.38 18.09 7.86
CA SER A 317 -22.55 18.35 9.29
C SER A 317 -22.44 17.08 10.13
N PHE A 318 -21.72 17.19 11.26
CA PHE A 318 -21.66 16.17 12.30
C PHE A 318 -21.38 16.80 13.67
N VAL A 319 -21.72 16.06 14.74
CA VAL A 319 -21.40 16.42 16.14
C VAL A 319 -20.81 15.21 16.84
N VAL A 320 -19.69 15.40 17.55
CA VAL A 320 -19.06 14.36 18.40
C VAL A 320 -19.06 14.83 19.85
N THR A 321 -19.72 14.05 20.71
CA THR A 321 -19.84 14.32 22.14
C THR A 321 -19.28 13.17 22.96
N ILE A 322 -18.57 13.50 24.04
CA ILE A 322 -18.12 12.54 25.05
C ILE A 322 -18.92 12.73 26.33
N GLU A 323 -19.36 11.62 26.90
CA GLU A 323 -20.04 11.59 28.19
C GLU A 323 -19.08 11.08 29.25
N LYS A 324 -18.97 11.80 30.37
CA LYS A 324 -18.19 11.40 31.54
C LYS A 324 -19.12 10.98 32.68
N ASP A 325 -18.60 10.23 33.65
CA ASP A 325 -19.39 9.80 34.83
C ASP A 325 -19.57 11.00 35.79
N PRO A 326 -20.80 11.54 35.93
CA PRO A 326 -21.07 12.71 36.77
C PRO A 326 -20.87 12.42 38.27
N ARG A 327 -20.90 11.14 38.68
CA ARG A 327 -20.83 10.73 40.09
C ARG A 327 -19.41 10.46 40.58
N GLN A 328 -18.40 10.45 39.69
CA GLN A 328 -17.00 10.17 40.01
C GLN A 328 -16.82 9.00 41.01
N LYS A 329 -17.56 7.90 40.84
CA LYS A 329 -17.46 6.75 41.77
C LYS A 329 -16.06 6.11 41.77
N ARG A 330 -15.22 6.44 40.78
CA ARG A 330 -13.82 6.03 40.63
C ARG A 330 -12.93 7.27 40.62
N LYS A 331 -11.70 7.14 41.16
CA LYS A 331 -10.70 8.24 41.23
C LYS A 331 -10.23 8.74 39.86
N VAL A 332 -10.40 7.94 38.81
CA VAL A 332 -10.15 8.31 37.40
C VAL A 332 -11.43 8.04 36.62
N SER A 333 -12.04 9.09 36.07
CA SER A 333 -13.21 8.98 35.19
C SER A 333 -12.74 8.65 33.78
N GLY A 334 -13.36 7.65 33.15
CA GLY A 334 -13.12 7.39 31.73
C GLY A 334 -14.34 7.87 30.94
N ILE A 335 -14.28 7.74 29.62
CA ILE A 335 -15.41 8.06 28.74
C ILE A 335 -16.49 6.99 28.97
N GLN A 336 -17.65 7.39 29.46
CA GLN A 336 -18.80 6.52 29.72
C GLN A 336 -19.53 6.19 28.43
N ALA A 337 -19.70 7.18 27.55
CA ALA A 337 -20.21 6.98 26.22
C ALA A 337 -19.61 8.00 25.25
N LEU A 338 -19.54 7.60 23.98
CA LEU A 338 -19.24 8.47 22.86
C LEU A 338 -20.50 8.53 21.99
N SER A 339 -20.91 9.74 21.64
CA SER A 339 -22.14 10.03 20.92
C SER A 339 -21.77 10.79 19.63
N VAL A 340 -22.26 10.30 18.48
CA VAL A 340 -21.99 10.86 17.16
C VAL A 340 -23.31 11.11 16.44
N GLU A 341 -23.58 12.37 16.14
CA GLU A 341 -24.70 12.77 15.28
C GLU A 341 -24.18 12.99 13.87
N VAL A 342 -24.70 12.24 12.89
CA VAL A 342 -24.29 12.35 11.49
C VAL A 342 -25.40 11.83 10.57
N TYR A 343 -25.68 12.53 9.47
CA TYR A 343 -26.76 12.17 8.54
C TYR A 343 -28.14 11.96 9.20
N GLY A 344 -28.42 12.70 10.28
CA GLY A 344 -29.66 12.58 11.05
C GLY A 344 -29.77 11.30 11.90
N LEU A 345 -28.68 10.53 12.02
CA LEU A 345 -28.57 9.38 12.91
C LEU A 345 -27.85 9.76 14.20
N MET A 346 -28.32 9.21 15.33
CA MET A 346 -27.65 9.31 16.62
C MET A 346 -26.98 7.97 16.97
N LEU A 347 -25.65 7.91 16.83
CA LEU A 347 -24.86 6.73 17.17
C LEU A 347 -24.24 6.87 18.56
N THR A 348 -24.52 5.93 19.47
CA THR A 348 -23.97 5.93 20.83
C THR A 348 -23.17 4.66 21.11
N PHE A 349 -21.93 4.85 21.55
CA PHE A 349 -20.97 3.82 21.93
C PHE A 349 -20.78 3.84 23.43
N THR A 350 -21.33 2.86 24.14
CA THR A 350 -21.20 2.77 25.59
C THR A 350 -19.91 2.05 25.98
N ARG A 351 -19.23 2.56 27.02
CA ARG A 351 -18.02 1.99 27.59
C ARG A 351 -18.15 0.48 27.84
N SER A 352 -17.10 -0.27 27.48
CA SER A 352 -17.01 -1.73 27.63
C SER A 352 -18.08 -2.55 26.90
N ARG A 353 -18.99 -1.94 26.13
CA ARG A 353 -20.02 -2.65 25.35
C ARG A 353 -19.46 -2.96 23.96
N ARG A 354 -18.81 -4.11 23.82
CA ARG A 354 -18.18 -4.53 22.56
C ARG A 354 -19.17 -5.14 21.58
N GLY A 355 -18.88 -4.95 20.29
CA GLY A 355 -19.56 -5.64 19.19
C GLY A 355 -20.96 -5.11 18.87
N ALA A 356 -21.38 -4.00 19.48
CA ALA A 356 -22.66 -3.37 19.21
C ALA A 356 -22.57 -1.83 19.30
N VAL A 357 -23.45 -1.15 18.57
CA VAL A 357 -23.67 0.30 18.59
C VAL A 357 -25.16 0.57 18.78
N MET A 358 -25.50 1.63 19.52
CA MET A 358 -26.90 2.10 19.58
C MET A 358 -27.10 3.11 18.44
N VAL A 359 -28.09 2.89 17.58
CA VAL A 359 -28.50 3.82 16.52
C VAL A 359 -29.93 4.24 16.84
N ASP A 360 -30.16 5.53 17.09
CA ASP A 360 -31.46 6.09 17.47
C ASP A 360 -32.15 5.30 18.61
N SER A 361 -31.37 4.97 19.64
CA SER A 361 -31.79 4.14 20.79
C SER A 361 -32.09 2.67 20.50
N ILE A 362 -31.79 2.16 19.31
CA ILE A 362 -31.92 0.75 18.93
C ILE A 362 -30.53 0.11 18.87
N SER A 363 -30.37 -1.09 19.43
CA SER A 363 -29.07 -1.78 19.43
C SER A 363 -28.83 -2.53 18.11
N HIS A 364 -27.73 -2.22 17.42
CA HIS A 364 -27.25 -2.92 16.24
C HIS A 364 -25.92 -3.64 16.52
N ASN A 365 -25.77 -4.86 16.00
CA ASN A 365 -24.50 -5.59 16.06
C ASN A 365 -23.53 -5.04 15.01
N LEU A 366 -22.22 -5.15 15.27
CA LEU A 366 -21.18 -4.75 14.32
C LEU A 366 -20.79 -5.91 13.38
N PRO A 367 -20.41 -5.64 12.11
CA PRO A 367 -20.41 -4.33 11.46
C PRO A 367 -21.81 -3.75 11.23
N ALA A 368 -21.94 -2.42 11.37
CA ALA A 368 -23.16 -1.70 11.05
C ALA A 368 -22.92 -0.81 9.84
N ILE A 369 -23.65 -1.08 8.75
CA ILE A 369 -23.63 -0.31 7.50
C ILE A 369 -24.94 0.47 7.45
N LEU A 370 -24.85 1.79 7.54
CA LEU A 370 -26.00 2.68 7.70
C LEU A 370 -26.05 3.70 6.56
N SER A 371 -27.23 4.28 6.32
CA SER A 371 -27.45 5.34 5.33
C SER A 371 -26.92 5.00 3.93
N GLU A 372 -27.23 3.80 3.42
CA GLU A 372 -26.78 3.30 2.11
C GLU A 372 -25.25 3.17 1.98
N GLY A 373 -24.56 2.87 3.10
CA GLY A 373 -23.11 2.68 3.13
C GLY A 373 -22.30 3.95 3.41
N ARG A 374 -22.98 5.09 3.59
CA ARG A 374 -22.36 6.38 3.92
C ARG A 374 -21.81 6.44 5.34
N VAL A 375 -22.29 5.60 6.25
CA VAL A 375 -21.73 5.44 7.59
C VAL A 375 -21.46 3.97 7.84
N GLN A 376 -20.22 3.65 8.20
CA GLN A 376 -19.79 2.29 8.45
C GLN A 376 -19.11 2.20 9.81
N VAL A 377 -19.56 1.26 10.63
CA VAL A 377 -19.02 1.04 11.97
C VAL A 377 -18.49 -0.38 12.07
N HIS A 378 -17.21 -0.51 12.38
CA HIS A 378 -16.50 -1.77 12.44
C HIS A 378 -15.89 -2.02 13.83
N HIS A 379 -15.75 -3.30 14.18
CA HIS A 379 -14.88 -3.69 15.29
C HIS A 379 -13.41 -3.53 14.87
N HIS A 380 -12.61 -2.85 15.68
CA HIS A 380 -11.22 -2.56 15.37
C HIS A 380 -10.35 -2.68 16.64
N GLY A 381 -9.47 -3.69 16.68
CA GLY A 381 -8.71 -4.02 17.89
C GLY A 381 -9.62 -4.34 19.07
N MET A 382 -9.51 -3.58 20.15
CA MET A 382 -10.34 -3.70 21.34
C MET A 382 -11.53 -2.74 21.37
N GLY A 383 -11.67 -1.92 20.33
CA GLY A 383 -12.63 -0.83 20.23
C GLY A 383 -13.42 -0.85 18.93
N VAL A 384 -13.78 0.35 18.46
CA VAL A 384 -14.61 0.57 17.28
C VAL A 384 -14.00 1.61 16.36
N LEU A 385 -14.21 1.43 15.06
CA LEU A 385 -13.87 2.38 14.02
C LEU A 385 -15.15 2.78 13.29
N LEU A 386 -15.48 4.06 13.32
CA LEU A 386 -16.54 4.66 12.52
C LEU A 386 -15.89 5.39 11.34
N GLN A 387 -16.43 5.19 10.15
CA GLN A 387 -16.00 5.84 8.92
C GLN A 387 -17.22 6.37 8.17
N THR A 388 -17.05 7.51 7.52
CA THR A 388 -18.05 8.11 6.65
C THR A 388 -17.52 8.25 5.22
N ASP A 389 -18.44 8.39 4.26
CA ASP A 389 -18.13 8.65 2.85
C ASP A 389 -17.43 9.99 2.61
N PHE A 390 -17.68 11.00 3.46
CA PHE A 390 -17.01 12.31 3.40
C PHE A 390 -15.67 12.35 4.15
N GLY A 391 -15.19 11.22 4.67
CA GLY A 391 -13.84 11.10 5.22
C GLY A 391 -13.68 11.35 6.72
N LEU A 392 -14.76 11.60 7.47
CA LEU A 392 -14.70 11.57 8.95
C LEU A 392 -14.40 10.13 9.42
N VAL A 393 -13.37 10.00 10.24
CA VAL A 393 -12.96 8.73 10.86
C VAL A 393 -12.89 8.93 12.38
N ILE A 394 -13.58 8.06 13.12
CA ILE A 394 -13.56 8.08 14.59
C ILE A 394 -13.08 6.73 15.10
N LEU A 395 -12.02 6.73 15.88
CA LEU A 395 -11.49 5.56 16.58
C LEU A 395 -11.74 5.72 18.07
N TYR A 396 -12.43 4.75 18.68
CA TYR A 396 -12.67 4.74 20.13
C TYR A 396 -12.33 3.39 20.74
N ASP A 397 -11.49 3.37 21.77
CA ASP A 397 -11.06 2.15 22.47
C ASP A 397 -12.13 1.54 23.40
N LEU A 398 -13.34 2.10 23.43
CA LEU A 398 -14.46 1.75 24.33
C LEU A 398 -14.12 1.90 25.83
N LEU A 399 -13.10 2.69 26.17
CA LEU A 399 -12.64 2.91 27.55
C LEU A 399 -12.35 4.37 27.88
N GLN A 400 -11.37 4.99 27.23
CA GLN A 400 -10.89 6.33 27.58
C GLN A 400 -10.19 7.07 26.45
N HIS A 401 -9.98 6.46 25.28
CA HIS A 401 -9.19 7.06 24.20
C HIS A 401 -10.01 7.14 22.91
N VAL A 402 -10.23 8.38 22.47
CA VAL A 402 -10.95 8.74 21.24
C VAL A 402 -10.00 9.52 20.33
N MET A 403 -10.01 9.18 19.06
CA MET A 403 -9.40 9.97 17.98
C MET A 403 -10.48 10.35 16.98
N VAL A 404 -10.54 11.62 16.63
CA VAL A 404 -11.40 12.13 15.55
C VAL A 404 -10.47 12.64 14.47
N THR A 405 -10.58 12.07 13.27
CA THR A 405 -9.75 12.41 12.12
C THR A 405 -10.65 12.93 11.01
N VAL A 406 -10.30 14.08 10.44
CA VAL A 406 -11.05 14.75 9.38
C VAL A 406 -10.12 15.12 8.21
N PRO A 407 -10.64 15.15 6.97
CA PRO A 407 -9.89 15.67 5.83
C PRO A 407 -9.76 17.19 5.88
N GLN A 408 -8.75 17.72 5.18
CA GLN A 408 -8.48 19.15 5.04
C GLN A 408 -9.69 19.97 4.54
N THR A 409 -10.68 19.36 3.89
CA THR A 409 -11.92 20.06 3.50
C THR A 409 -12.69 20.64 4.69
N PHE A 410 -12.44 20.18 5.92
CA PHE A 410 -13.01 20.76 7.15
C PHE A 410 -12.17 21.89 7.77
N GLN A 411 -11.07 22.30 7.13
CA GLN A 411 -10.17 23.31 7.67
C GLN A 411 -10.91 24.65 7.89
N GLY A 412 -10.94 25.14 9.13
CA GLY A 412 -11.66 26.35 9.52
C GLY A 412 -13.19 26.23 9.62
N HIS A 413 -13.74 25.01 9.50
CA HIS A 413 -15.19 24.75 9.56
C HIS A 413 -15.64 24.07 10.86
N LEU A 414 -14.68 23.68 11.70
CA LEU A 414 -14.95 22.99 12.96
C LEU A 414 -14.91 23.96 14.14
N CYS A 415 -15.54 23.55 15.23
CA CYS A 415 -15.34 24.14 16.55
C CYS A 415 -15.61 23.08 17.64
N GLY A 416 -15.39 23.42 18.91
CA GLY A 416 -15.47 22.50 20.04
C GLY A 416 -14.20 22.48 20.87
N LEU A 417 -14.07 21.50 21.78
CA LEU A 417 -12.82 21.29 22.53
C LEU A 417 -11.62 20.96 21.62
N CYS A 418 -11.86 20.42 20.43
CA CYS A 418 -10.82 20.10 19.46
C CYS A 418 -10.31 21.31 18.65
N GLY A 419 -10.76 22.53 18.94
CA GLY A 419 -10.35 23.73 18.21
C GLY A 419 -11.06 23.89 16.87
N ASN A 420 -10.55 24.80 16.03
CA ASN A 420 -11.19 25.18 14.77
C ASN A 420 -10.54 24.58 13.51
N TYR A 421 -9.43 23.86 13.68
CA TYR A 421 -8.67 23.20 12.61
C TYR A 421 -8.31 24.18 11.50
N ASN A 422 -7.65 25.29 11.80
CA ASN A 422 -7.24 26.27 10.79
C ASN A 422 -5.71 26.33 10.57
N GLY A 423 -4.95 25.55 11.34
CA GLY A 423 -3.49 25.50 11.33
C GLY A 423 -2.82 26.53 12.26
N GLN A 424 -3.60 27.27 13.05
CA GLN A 424 -3.14 28.25 14.03
C GLN A 424 -3.39 27.69 15.43
N ARG A 425 -2.34 27.66 16.25
CA ARG A 425 -2.39 27.05 17.58
C ARG A 425 -2.86 28.03 18.65
N ASP A 426 -2.73 29.32 18.39
CA ASP A 426 -2.97 30.35 19.40
C ASP A 426 -4.48 30.67 19.55
N ASP A 427 -5.32 30.20 18.64
CA ASP A 427 -6.78 30.38 18.62
C ASP A 427 -7.57 29.05 18.72
N ASP A 428 -6.96 27.99 19.25
CA ASP A 428 -7.69 26.73 19.47
C ASP A 428 -8.62 26.77 20.69
N LEU A 429 -8.44 27.74 21.58
CA LEU A 429 -9.20 27.88 22.83
C LEU A 429 -10.32 28.92 22.71
N LEU A 430 -11.10 28.84 21.64
CA LEU A 430 -12.23 29.74 21.39
C LEU A 430 -13.51 29.25 22.08
N LEU A 431 -14.29 30.21 22.59
CA LEU A 431 -15.65 30.01 23.05
C LEU A 431 -16.60 29.81 21.84
N PRO A 432 -17.82 29.26 22.02
CA PRO A 432 -18.79 29.10 20.94
C PRO A 432 -19.13 30.37 20.15
N GLY A 433 -18.94 31.56 20.76
CA GLY A 433 -19.10 32.86 20.10
C GLY A 433 -17.87 33.36 19.32
N GLY A 434 -16.81 32.54 19.18
CA GLY A 434 -15.58 32.88 18.46
C GLY A 434 -14.62 33.81 19.22
N GLN A 435 -14.85 34.05 20.51
CA GLN A 435 -13.94 34.84 21.35
C GLN A 435 -12.93 33.94 22.06
N GLU A 436 -11.71 34.43 22.26
CA GLU A 436 -10.69 33.72 23.04
C GLU A 436 -11.14 33.55 24.50
N ALA A 437 -11.00 32.33 25.01
CA ALA A 437 -11.38 32.04 26.38
C ALA A 437 -10.38 32.70 27.36
N PRO A 438 -10.85 33.34 28.44
CA PRO A 438 -9.96 34.02 29.40
C PRO A 438 -9.11 33.04 30.22
N ASN A 439 -9.49 31.77 30.27
CA ASN A 439 -8.75 30.67 30.90
C ASN A 439 -9.35 29.32 30.51
N MET A 440 -8.63 28.24 30.83
CA MET A 440 -9.00 26.87 30.52
C MET A 440 -10.35 26.43 31.11
N VAL A 441 -10.72 26.93 32.29
CA VAL A 441 -12.00 26.58 32.94
C VAL A 441 -13.17 27.22 32.20
N ALA A 442 -13.02 28.48 31.80
CA ALA A 442 -14.03 29.17 30.98
C ALA A 442 -14.19 28.49 29.62
N PHE A 443 -13.09 28.08 28.99
CA PHE A 443 -13.10 27.33 27.74
C PHE A 443 -13.85 26.01 27.88
N SER A 444 -13.45 25.15 28.83
CA SER A 444 -14.09 23.84 29.03
C SER A 444 -15.57 23.97 29.38
N SER A 445 -15.91 24.94 30.23
CA SER A 445 -17.28 25.19 30.65
C SER A 445 -18.22 25.55 29.50
N ALA A 446 -17.71 26.28 28.52
CA ALA A 446 -18.51 26.76 27.39
C ALA A 446 -18.91 25.64 26.41
N TRP A 447 -18.17 24.53 26.40
CA TRP A 447 -18.38 23.38 25.51
C TRP A 447 -19.10 22.19 26.20
N ARG A 448 -19.74 22.42 27.35
CA ARG A 448 -20.54 21.40 28.05
C ARG A 448 -21.89 21.18 27.38
N THR A 449 -22.38 19.94 27.40
CA THR A 449 -23.79 19.67 27.05
C THR A 449 -24.70 19.86 28.27
N THR A 450 -25.94 20.30 28.04
CA THR A 450 -26.84 20.83 29.09
C THR A 450 -27.59 19.77 29.91
N ASP A 451 -27.42 18.49 29.61
CA ASP A 451 -28.45 17.49 29.92
C ASP A 451 -28.30 16.83 31.29
N VAL A 452 -27.17 17.03 31.99
CA VAL A 452 -26.92 16.39 33.30
C VAL A 452 -26.23 17.37 34.28
N PRO A 453 -26.76 17.56 35.51
CA PRO A 453 -26.05 18.28 36.56
C PRO A 453 -24.69 17.63 36.85
N CYS A 454 -23.61 18.38 36.62
CA CYS A 454 -22.22 17.93 36.79
C CYS A 454 -21.39 19.03 37.49
N SER A 455 -20.23 18.66 38.03
CA SER A 455 -19.33 19.59 38.74
C SER A 455 -17.98 19.65 38.03
N GLU A 456 -17.49 20.86 37.79
CA GLU A 456 -16.09 21.09 37.39
C GLU A 456 -15.18 21.32 38.59
N ASP A 457 -15.76 21.69 39.73
CA ASP A 457 -15.01 21.88 40.96
C ASP A 457 -14.74 20.53 41.62
N CYS A 458 -13.46 20.20 41.68
CA CYS A 458 -12.95 19.33 42.71
C CYS A 458 -12.64 20.20 43.94
N PRO A 459 -13.30 19.99 45.10
CA PRO A 459 -13.04 20.80 46.29
C PRO A 459 -11.57 20.64 46.70
N LYS A 460 -10.83 21.74 46.88
CA LYS A 460 -9.39 21.75 47.20
C LYS A 460 -8.97 20.83 48.35
N ALA A 461 -9.88 20.53 49.29
CA ALA A 461 -9.64 19.65 50.43
C ALA A 461 -9.69 18.13 50.08
N THR A 462 -10.22 17.75 48.91
CA THR A 462 -10.47 16.36 48.51
C THR A 462 -9.87 16.00 47.14
N CYS A 463 -9.22 16.93 46.45
CA CYS A 463 -8.54 16.60 45.20
C CYS A 463 -7.33 15.71 45.47
N PRO A 464 -7.18 14.57 44.77
CA PRO A 464 -5.99 13.77 44.89
C PRO A 464 -4.80 14.63 44.42
N THR A 465 -3.92 14.97 45.34
CA THR A 465 -2.67 15.65 45.03
C THR A 465 -1.60 14.60 44.73
N CYS A 466 -0.96 14.74 43.58
CA CYS A 466 0.20 13.94 43.23
C CYS A 466 1.44 14.53 43.93
N THR A 467 2.13 13.74 44.75
CA THR A 467 3.41 14.19 45.34
C THR A 467 4.54 14.02 44.33
N GLU A 468 5.55 14.88 44.38
CA GLU A 468 6.70 14.83 43.47
C GLU A 468 7.41 13.46 43.49
N GLU A 469 7.50 12.82 44.66
CA GLU A 469 8.12 11.48 44.77
C GLU A 469 7.35 10.43 43.97
N LYS A 470 6.00 10.52 43.95
CA LYS A 470 5.16 9.63 43.14
C LYS A 470 5.33 9.93 41.66
N VAL A 471 5.36 11.21 41.27
CA VAL A 471 5.61 11.61 39.87
C VAL A 471 6.90 10.97 39.37
N VAL A 472 8.01 11.15 40.09
CA VAL A 472 9.33 10.63 39.71
C VAL A 472 9.32 9.10 39.57
N ALA A 473 8.65 8.38 40.49
CA ALA A 473 8.54 6.92 40.39
C ALA A 473 7.77 6.46 39.14
N LEU A 474 6.67 7.15 38.80
CA LEU A 474 5.82 6.82 37.66
C LEU A 474 6.45 7.17 36.29
N GLN A 475 7.48 8.01 36.27
CA GLN A 475 8.26 8.33 35.07
C GLN A 475 9.24 7.22 34.67
N THR A 476 9.44 6.19 35.50
CA THR A 476 10.36 5.09 35.20
C THR A 476 9.83 4.14 34.12
N PRO A 477 10.68 3.37 33.42
CA PRO A 477 10.26 2.44 32.35
C PRO A 477 9.32 1.31 32.79
N ASN A 478 9.21 1.04 34.10
CA ASN A 478 8.26 0.08 34.64
C ASN A 478 6.82 0.64 34.74
N TYR A 479 6.63 1.92 34.43
CA TYR A 479 5.35 2.61 34.41
C TYR A 479 5.23 3.40 33.10
N CYS A 480 4.98 4.71 33.16
CA CYS A 480 4.73 5.55 31.99
C CYS A 480 5.99 5.80 31.16
N GLY A 481 7.19 5.67 31.76
CA GLY A 481 8.46 5.83 31.07
C GLY A 481 8.66 4.88 29.88
N LEU A 482 7.94 3.75 29.85
CA LEU A 482 7.98 2.80 28.74
C LEU A 482 7.70 3.48 27.38
N LEU A 483 6.83 4.49 27.37
CA LEU A 483 6.43 5.21 26.15
C LEU A 483 7.58 5.95 25.48
N LYS A 484 8.61 6.34 26.24
CA LYS A 484 9.73 7.19 25.78
C LYS A 484 11.05 6.42 25.63
N VAL A 485 11.09 5.10 25.85
CA VAL A 485 12.33 4.32 25.75
C VAL A 485 12.82 4.31 24.30
N PRO A 486 14.03 4.84 23.98
CA PRO A 486 14.50 5.00 22.60
C PRO A 486 14.59 3.70 21.80
N ASP A 487 15.00 2.60 22.43
CA ASP A 487 15.04 1.26 21.82
C ASP A 487 13.89 0.36 22.30
N GLY A 488 12.80 0.99 22.76
CA GLY A 488 11.64 0.35 23.35
C GLY A 488 10.65 -0.24 22.32
N PRO A 489 9.47 -0.67 22.79
CA PRO A 489 8.46 -1.26 21.91
C PRO A 489 7.83 -0.28 20.93
N PHE A 490 7.89 1.03 21.23
CA PHE A 490 7.29 2.10 20.43
C PHE A 490 8.32 2.95 19.67
N SER A 491 9.59 2.55 19.62
CA SER A 491 10.65 3.37 19.03
C SER A 491 10.41 3.73 17.55
N SER A 492 9.81 2.83 16.79
CA SER A 492 9.40 3.06 15.40
C SER A 492 8.32 4.13 15.25
N CYS A 493 7.62 4.50 16.32
CA CYS A 493 6.51 5.45 16.29
C CYS A 493 6.91 6.88 16.71
N HIS A 494 8.00 7.04 17.47
CA HIS A 494 8.38 8.32 18.08
C HIS A 494 8.55 9.50 17.10
N HIS A 495 8.91 9.21 15.85
CA HIS A 495 9.09 10.22 14.81
C HIS A 495 7.78 10.66 14.14
N LEU A 496 6.72 9.86 14.25
CA LEU A 496 5.40 10.18 13.70
C LEU A 496 4.45 10.72 14.77
N ILE A 497 4.50 10.16 15.97
CA ILE A 497 3.65 10.57 17.10
C ILE A 497 4.54 10.82 18.30
N ASP A 498 4.63 12.08 18.74
CA ASP A 498 5.39 12.46 19.93
C ASP A 498 4.81 11.75 21.17
N PRO A 499 5.60 10.89 21.87
CA PRO A 499 5.13 10.21 23.07
C PRO A 499 4.88 11.15 24.25
N ASN A 500 5.34 12.42 24.21
CA ASN A 500 5.33 13.29 25.37
C ASN A 500 3.93 13.61 25.89
N PHE A 501 2.95 13.85 25.01
CA PHE A 501 1.55 14.06 25.42
C PHE A 501 1.00 12.84 26.19
N TYR A 502 1.13 11.65 25.61
CA TYR A 502 0.65 10.40 26.22
C TYR A 502 1.40 10.06 27.51
N PHE A 503 2.70 10.34 27.56
CA PHE A 503 3.53 10.18 28.76
C PHE A 503 3.04 11.06 29.91
N GLN A 504 2.81 12.35 29.67
CA GLN A 504 2.34 13.27 30.70
C GLN A 504 0.93 12.88 31.18
N SER A 505 0.02 12.53 30.25
CA SER A 505 -1.31 12.02 30.62
C SER A 505 -1.21 10.75 31.47
N CYS A 506 -0.35 9.80 31.09
CA CYS A 506 -0.15 8.57 31.84
C CYS A 506 0.31 8.84 33.27
N VAL A 507 1.34 9.68 33.45
CA VAL A 507 1.88 10.01 34.78
C VAL A 507 0.80 10.66 35.65
N HIS A 508 0.04 11.59 35.07
CA HIS A 508 -1.04 12.29 35.75
C HIS A 508 -2.17 11.34 36.18
N ASP A 509 -2.75 10.60 35.23
CA ASP A 509 -3.87 9.69 35.49
C ASP A 509 -3.49 8.60 36.50
N LEU A 510 -2.30 8.00 36.33
CA LEU A 510 -1.81 6.95 37.21
C LEU A 510 -1.54 7.47 38.62
N CYS A 511 -1.11 8.73 38.76
CA CYS A 511 -0.92 9.32 40.07
C CYS A 511 -2.24 9.55 40.80
N LEU A 512 -3.26 10.06 40.10
CA LEU A 512 -4.62 10.21 40.64
C LEU A 512 -5.26 8.85 40.98
N ALA A 513 -4.89 7.81 40.23
CA ALA A 513 -5.31 6.44 40.49
C ALA A 513 -4.51 5.73 41.59
N GLU A 514 -3.58 6.42 42.26
CA GLU A 514 -2.71 5.84 43.29
C GLU A 514 -1.91 4.61 42.81
N GLY A 515 -1.49 4.62 41.53
CA GLY A 515 -0.70 3.55 40.95
C GLY A 515 -1.51 2.35 40.44
N ASP A 516 -2.82 2.48 40.24
CA ASP A 516 -3.65 1.42 39.65
C ASP A 516 -3.09 0.94 38.30
N THR A 517 -2.66 -0.31 38.27
CA THR A 517 -2.05 -0.94 37.09
C THR A 517 -3.02 -0.98 35.91
N GLN A 518 -4.34 -1.02 36.13
CA GLN A 518 -5.32 -0.96 35.04
C GLN A 518 -5.31 0.40 34.34
N VAL A 519 -5.07 1.49 35.07
CA VAL A 519 -4.92 2.83 34.48
C VAL A 519 -3.65 2.89 33.66
N LEU A 520 -2.52 2.44 34.22
CA LEU A 520 -1.24 2.33 33.49
C LEU A 520 -1.42 1.59 32.15
N CYS A 521 -2.03 0.41 32.18
CA CYS A 521 -2.18 -0.42 30.99
C CYS A 521 -3.09 0.20 29.92
N ARG A 522 -4.10 0.97 30.32
CA ARG A 522 -4.97 1.69 29.37
C ARG A 522 -4.26 2.91 28.77
N SER A 523 -3.48 3.63 29.57
CA SER A 523 -2.69 4.75 29.06
C SER A 523 -1.62 4.29 28.06
N ILE A 524 -0.94 3.17 28.33
CA ILE A 524 -0.01 2.57 27.35
C ILE A 524 -0.74 2.08 26.10
N GLN A 525 -1.90 1.42 26.27
CA GLN A 525 -2.73 1.00 25.12
C GLN A 525 -3.16 2.18 24.25
N SER A 526 -3.41 3.36 24.82
CA SER A 526 -3.82 4.55 24.06
C SER A 526 -2.72 4.98 23.08
N TYR A 527 -1.45 4.97 23.52
CA TYR A 527 -0.32 5.26 22.64
C TYR A 527 -0.04 4.13 21.64
N ALA A 528 -0.16 2.87 22.06
CA ALA A 528 -0.04 1.72 21.15
C ALA A 528 -1.06 1.81 20.01
N THR A 529 -2.32 2.15 20.34
CA THR A 529 -3.41 2.34 19.40
C THR A 529 -3.14 3.48 18.43
N ALA A 530 -2.63 4.61 18.93
CA ALA A 530 -2.22 5.74 18.10
C ALA A 530 -1.18 5.34 17.05
N CYS A 531 -0.11 4.66 17.48
CA CYS A 531 0.96 4.22 16.61
C CYS A 531 0.47 3.26 15.52
N GLN A 532 -0.33 2.27 15.91
CA GLN A 532 -0.85 1.28 14.96
C GLN A 532 -1.87 1.89 13.98
N HIS A 533 -2.68 2.86 14.44
CA HIS A 533 -3.59 3.60 13.57
C HIS A 533 -2.83 4.43 12.52
N ALA A 534 -1.67 4.99 12.89
CA ALA A 534 -0.74 5.64 11.96
C ALA A 534 0.03 4.66 11.06
N GLY A 535 -0.31 3.36 11.06
CA GLY A 535 0.30 2.34 10.21
C GLY A 535 1.65 1.82 10.72
N VAL A 536 2.06 2.16 11.94
CA VAL A 536 3.34 1.73 12.50
C VAL A 536 3.25 0.32 13.07
N VAL A 537 4.18 -0.54 12.66
CA VAL A 537 4.39 -1.84 13.30
C VAL A 537 5.16 -1.64 14.60
N ILE A 538 4.49 -1.85 15.73
CA ILE A 538 5.05 -1.78 17.09
C ILE A 538 5.56 -3.16 17.55
N LYS A 539 6.52 -3.18 18.49
CA LYS A 539 6.97 -4.44 19.12
C LYS A 539 6.08 -4.78 20.33
N ALA A 540 6.13 -6.04 20.77
CA ALA A 540 5.39 -6.50 21.93
C ALA A 540 5.76 -5.73 23.21
N TRP A 541 4.76 -5.09 23.81
CA TRP A 541 4.91 -4.32 25.06
C TRP A 541 4.25 -5.00 26.26
N ARG A 542 3.19 -5.81 26.04
CA ARG A 542 2.55 -6.63 27.07
C ARG A 542 3.36 -7.88 27.40
N ARG A 543 3.33 -8.29 28.67
CA ARG A 543 3.91 -9.53 29.19
C ARG A 543 2.95 -10.16 30.22
N PRO A 544 3.05 -11.46 30.54
CA PRO A 544 2.20 -12.08 31.55
C PRO A 544 2.19 -11.34 32.91
N SER A 545 3.32 -10.75 33.29
CA SER A 545 3.49 -9.94 34.51
C SER A 545 3.27 -8.44 34.33
N PHE A 546 3.08 -7.96 33.09
CA PHE A 546 2.97 -6.54 32.77
C PHE A 546 1.87 -6.29 31.76
N CYS A 547 0.74 -5.78 32.25
CA CYS A 547 -0.44 -5.49 31.44
C CYS A 547 -0.93 -6.69 30.62
N PRO A 548 -1.23 -7.86 31.23
CA PRO A 548 -1.84 -8.96 30.50
C PRO A 548 -3.21 -8.55 29.94
N LEU A 549 -3.51 -8.95 28.71
CA LEU A 549 -4.81 -8.71 28.06
C LEU A 549 -5.60 -10.02 27.99
N PRO A 550 -6.60 -10.23 28.87
CA PRO A 550 -7.41 -11.45 28.84
C PRO A 550 -8.34 -11.42 27.63
N CYS A 551 -8.31 -12.50 26.85
CA CYS A 551 -9.16 -12.67 25.68
C CYS A 551 -10.38 -13.54 25.98
N PRO A 552 -11.53 -13.29 25.31
CA PRO A 552 -12.71 -14.15 25.42
C PRO A 552 -12.41 -15.62 25.12
N PRO A 553 -13.27 -16.56 25.55
CA PRO A 553 -13.13 -17.98 25.25
C PRO A 553 -12.88 -18.23 23.75
N ASN A 554 -11.99 -19.17 23.47
CA ASN A 554 -11.59 -19.58 22.11
C ASN A 554 -11.00 -18.45 21.25
N SER A 555 -10.38 -17.44 21.86
CA SER A 555 -9.63 -16.39 21.14
C SER A 555 -8.24 -16.17 21.72
N THR A 556 -7.32 -15.67 20.92
CA THR A 556 -5.92 -15.45 21.31
C THR A 556 -5.51 -13.99 21.13
N TYR A 557 -4.67 -13.51 22.05
CA TYR A 557 -4.10 -12.17 21.95
C TYR A 557 -3.16 -12.05 20.73
N THR A 558 -3.25 -10.94 20.02
CA THR A 558 -2.32 -10.55 18.95
C THR A 558 -2.16 -9.03 18.90
N LEU A 559 -1.00 -8.56 18.47
CA LEU A 559 -0.77 -7.14 18.20
C LEU A 559 -1.51 -6.65 16.95
N CYS A 560 -1.91 -7.53 16.04
CA CYS A 560 -2.55 -7.16 14.79
C CYS A 560 -3.75 -8.07 14.56
N THR A 561 -4.94 -7.59 14.90
CA THR A 561 -6.20 -8.29 14.70
C THR A 561 -6.82 -7.96 13.34
N ASN A 562 -7.46 -8.96 12.74
CA ASN A 562 -8.34 -8.79 11.59
C ASN A 562 -9.74 -9.26 11.99
N HIS A 563 -10.55 -8.31 12.46
CA HIS A 563 -11.93 -8.57 12.90
C HIS A 563 -12.94 -8.43 11.77
N CYS A 564 -12.71 -7.53 10.82
CA CYS A 564 -13.67 -7.23 9.77
C CYS A 564 -13.98 -8.44 8.86
N SER A 565 -13.00 -9.31 8.61
CA SER A 565 -13.21 -10.50 7.78
C SER A 565 -13.80 -11.72 8.52
N ARG A 566 -13.99 -11.63 9.85
CA ARG A 566 -14.25 -12.81 10.71
C ARG A 566 -15.28 -12.55 11.80
N THR A 567 -16.35 -11.83 11.50
CA THR A 567 -17.55 -11.73 12.36
C THR A 567 -18.71 -12.52 11.76
N CYS A 568 -19.67 -12.94 12.58
CA CYS A 568 -20.85 -13.63 12.06
C CYS A 568 -21.65 -12.80 11.02
N PRO A 569 -21.86 -11.47 11.20
CA PRO A 569 -22.54 -10.67 10.18
C PRO A 569 -21.72 -10.44 8.90
N SER A 570 -20.38 -10.46 8.96
CA SER A 570 -19.51 -10.35 7.76
C SER A 570 -19.60 -11.54 6.78
N LEU A 571 -20.36 -12.58 7.11
CA LEU A 571 -20.64 -13.69 6.20
C LEU A 571 -21.72 -13.38 5.17
N ALA A 572 -22.54 -12.35 5.40
CA ALA A 572 -23.67 -11.99 4.55
C ALA A 572 -23.29 -10.97 3.46
N ASP A 573 -22.36 -10.04 3.74
CA ASP A 573 -21.99 -8.95 2.83
C ASP A 573 -20.48 -8.80 2.65
N ALA A 574 -20.07 -8.44 1.44
CA ALA A 574 -18.69 -8.08 1.11
C ALA A 574 -18.37 -6.68 1.66
N THR A 575 -18.05 -6.58 2.96
CA THR A 575 -17.62 -5.33 3.60
C THR A 575 -16.20 -4.94 3.23
N THR A 576 -15.99 -3.67 2.87
CA THR A 576 -14.67 -3.07 2.68
C THR A 576 -13.98 -2.93 4.02
N CYS A 577 -12.93 -3.72 4.27
CA CYS A 577 -12.29 -3.74 5.58
C CYS A 577 -11.27 -2.61 5.79
N PRO A 578 -11.09 -2.16 7.05
CA PRO A 578 -9.99 -1.27 7.39
C PRO A 578 -8.65 -1.88 6.98
N GLN A 579 -7.79 -1.10 6.33
CA GLN A 579 -6.46 -1.55 5.87
C GLN A 579 -5.46 -1.66 7.02
N THR A 580 -5.70 -0.96 8.14
CA THR A 580 -4.91 -1.05 9.35
C THR A 580 -5.38 -2.20 10.24
N CYS A 581 -4.54 -2.64 11.16
CA CYS A 581 -4.91 -3.56 12.22
C CYS A 581 -4.49 -2.99 13.57
N LEU A 582 -5.22 -3.36 14.62
CA LEU A 582 -4.92 -2.95 15.99
C LEU A 582 -4.76 -4.17 16.89
N GLU A 583 -4.09 -3.94 18.01
CA GLU A 583 -3.93 -4.88 19.10
C GLU A 583 -5.29 -5.34 19.66
N GLY A 584 -5.45 -6.64 19.90
CA GLY A 584 -6.68 -7.20 20.44
C GLY A 584 -6.73 -8.73 20.48
N CYS A 585 -7.93 -9.30 20.41
CA CYS A 585 -8.17 -10.74 20.51
C CYS A 585 -8.66 -11.34 19.20
N GLN A 586 -7.89 -12.24 18.60
CA GLN A 586 -8.17 -12.86 17.31
C GLN A 586 -8.83 -14.24 17.45
N CYS A 587 -9.79 -14.53 16.57
CA CYS A 587 -10.35 -15.88 16.45
C CYS A 587 -9.43 -16.82 15.66
N PRO A 588 -9.25 -18.08 16.10
CA PRO A 588 -8.49 -19.09 15.36
C PRO A 588 -9.17 -19.42 14.03
N PRO A 589 -8.43 -19.80 12.96
CA PRO A 589 -8.97 -20.14 11.64
C PRO A 589 -10.25 -21.01 11.70
N GLY A 590 -11.26 -20.66 10.89
CA GLY A 590 -12.55 -21.38 10.84
C GLY A 590 -13.62 -20.94 11.87
N THR A 591 -13.30 -20.05 12.82
CA THR A 591 -14.28 -19.47 13.77
C THR A 591 -14.49 -17.97 13.55
N PHE A 592 -15.60 -17.45 14.06
CA PHE A 592 -16.10 -16.08 13.86
C PHE A 592 -16.37 -15.41 15.21
N PHE A 593 -16.00 -14.14 15.32
CA PHE A 593 -16.17 -13.36 16.53
C PHE A 593 -17.64 -12.98 16.74
N THR A 594 -18.09 -13.13 17.98
CA THR A 594 -19.40 -12.69 18.49
C THR A 594 -19.20 -11.83 19.72
N THR A 595 -20.27 -11.24 20.26
CA THR A 595 -20.25 -10.52 21.54
C THR A 595 -19.74 -11.36 22.73
N HIS A 596 -19.78 -12.70 22.63
CA HIS A 596 -19.42 -13.61 23.71
C HIS A 596 -18.13 -14.41 23.47
N GLY A 597 -17.48 -14.25 22.31
CA GLY A 597 -16.27 -14.97 21.94
C GLY A 597 -16.33 -15.57 20.54
N CYS A 598 -15.41 -16.49 20.23
CA CYS A 598 -15.31 -17.08 18.90
C CYS A 598 -16.14 -18.36 18.78
N VAL A 599 -17.00 -18.42 17.77
CA VAL A 599 -17.88 -19.57 17.50
C VAL A 599 -17.65 -20.10 16.07
N PRO A 600 -17.85 -21.41 15.81
CA PRO A 600 -17.84 -21.96 14.45
C PRO A 600 -18.93 -21.34 13.57
N ARG A 601 -18.74 -21.36 12.24
CA ARG A 601 -19.70 -20.81 11.26
C ARG A 601 -21.15 -21.27 11.50
N GLY A 602 -21.37 -22.55 11.78
CA GLY A 602 -22.71 -23.11 12.00
C GLY A 602 -23.39 -22.67 13.30
N GLN A 603 -22.69 -21.94 14.17
CA GLN A 603 -23.22 -21.38 15.41
C GLN A 603 -23.38 -19.86 15.34
N CYS A 604 -23.15 -19.25 14.17
CA CYS A 604 -23.54 -17.88 13.94
C CYS A 604 -25.08 -17.80 13.91
N GLY A 605 -25.65 -17.05 14.85
CA GLY A 605 -27.08 -16.70 14.84
C GLY A 605 -27.40 -15.67 13.77
N CYS A 606 -28.67 -15.58 13.39
CA CYS A 606 -29.21 -14.52 12.53
C CYS A 606 -29.83 -13.41 13.37
#